data_AF-A0A511AFG8-F1
#
_entry.id   AF-A0A511AFG8-F1
#
_cell.length_a   1.000
_cell.length_b   1.000
_cell.length_c   1.000
_cell.angle_alpha   90.00
_cell.angle_beta   90.00
_cell.angle_gamma   90.00
#
_symmetry.space_group_name_H-M   'P 1'
#
loop_
_entity.id
_entity.type
_entity.pdbx_description
1 polymer ?
#
loop_
_entity_poly.entity_id
_entity_poly.type
_entity_poly.pdbx_seq_one_letter_code
_entity_poly.pdbx_strand_id
1 'polypeptide(L)'
;MARMRAQRTLVQKLAPIVLGFEAIVVFLAGLVIFGLKTLPEPVPQWWGVVGGSVVALTMIALAGMIAKPWAIAAGWVLQGIVALSAIFVPAILLVVLVFGGMWAYATIMGARLDTRRPADANQNTYETDTHTESD
;
A
#
# COMPACT_ATOMS: atom_id res chain seq x y z
N MET A 1 10.96 24.12 -20.15
CA MET A 1 9.70 24.25 -19.39
C MET A 1 9.72 23.25 -18.24
N ALA A 2 9.94 23.72 -17.01
CA ALA A 2 9.88 22.86 -15.83
C ALA A 2 8.40 22.50 -15.56
N ARG A 3 7.98 21.25 -15.78
CA ARG A 3 6.66 20.79 -15.34
C ARG A 3 6.64 20.88 -13.82
N MET A 4 5.85 21.82 -13.30
CA MET A 4 5.52 21.91 -11.87
C MET A 4 5.00 20.53 -11.45
N ARG A 5 5.79 19.77 -10.69
CA ARG A 5 5.37 18.44 -10.23
C ARG A 5 4.17 18.65 -9.30
N ALA A 6 2.99 18.23 -9.72
CA ALA A 6 1.81 18.23 -8.88
C ALA A 6 2.14 17.60 -7.52
N GLN A 7 1.79 18.29 -6.43
CA GLN A 7 2.04 17.83 -5.07
C GLN A 7 1.43 16.45 -4.87
N ARG A 8 2.23 15.48 -4.39
CA ARG A 8 1.76 14.10 -4.18
C ARG A 8 0.68 14.07 -3.12
N THR A 9 -0.39 13.34 -3.42
CA THR A 9 -1.52 13.15 -2.50
C THR A 9 -1.10 12.36 -1.26
N LEU A 10 -1.91 12.46 -0.19
CA LEU A 10 -1.64 11.68 1.03
C LEU A 10 -1.69 10.17 0.74
N VAL A 11 -2.62 9.75 -0.12
CA VAL A 11 -2.69 8.37 -0.63
C VAL A 11 -1.37 7.95 -1.27
N GLN A 12 -0.84 8.78 -2.18
CA GLN A 12 0.41 8.48 -2.89
C GLN A 12 1.64 8.42 -1.98
N LYS A 13 1.59 8.99 -0.78
CA LYS A 13 2.68 8.91 0.21
C LYS A 13 2.53 7.70 1.12
N LEU A 14 1.32 7.43 1.63
CA LEU A 14 1.09 6.39 2.63
C LEU A 14 0.90 5.00 2.01
N ALA A 15 0.14 4.90 0.91
CA ALA A 15 -0.24 3.61 0.34
C ALA A 15 0.95 2.76 -0.15
N PRO A 16 2.00 3.32 -0.78
CA PRO A 16 3.20 2.54 -1.13
C PRO A 16 3.94 1.97 0.07
N ILE A 17 3.98 2.73 1.18
CA ILE A 17 4.63 2.29 2.42
C ILE A 17 3.87 1.11 3.02
N VAL A 18 2.53 1.22 3.09
CA VAL A 18 1.65 0.15 3.56
C VAL A 18 1.83 -1.12 2.71
N LEU A 19 1.72 -1.02 1.38
CA LEU A 19 1.93 -2.14 0.46
C LEU A 19 3.34 -2.74 0.57
N GLY A 20 4.37 -1.92 0.76
CA GLY A 20 5.75 -2.38 0.88
C GLY A 20 5.99 -3.22 2.13
N PHE A 21 5.50 -2.77 3.29
CA PHE A 21 5.57 -3.55 4.53
C PHE A 21 4.71 -4.80 4.45
N GLU A 22 3.51 -4.70 3.89
CA GLU A 22 2.61 -5.84 3.72
C GLU A 22 3.23 -6.91 2.82
N ALA A 23 3.93 -6.52 1.73
CA ALA A 23 4.63 -7.46 0.87
C ALA A 23 5.63 -8.33 1.63
N ILE A 24 6.38 -7.75 2.57
CA ILE A 24 7.30 -8.49 3.43
C ILE A 24 6.51 -9.48 4.30
N VAL A 25 5.42 -9.04 4.91
CA VAL A 25 4.58 -9.87 5.76
C VAL A 25 3.94 -11.02 4.97
N VAL A 26 3.48 -10.78 3.74
CA VAL A 26 2.89 -11.78 2.86
C VAL A 26 3.91 -12.83 2.40
N PHE A 27 5.15 -12.40 2.13
CA PHE A 27 6.24 -13.33 1.86
C PHE A 27 6.49 -14.25 3.07
N LEU A 28 6.58 -13.67 4.28
CA LEU A 28 6.72 -14.43 5.51
C LEU A 28 5.52 -15.35 5.76
N ALA A 29 4.30 -14.91 5.48
CA ALA A 29 3.10 -15.72 5.57
C ALA A 29 3.17 -16.94 4.65
N GLY A 30 3.67 -16.77 3.42
CA GLY A 30 3.94 -17.87 2.49
C GLY A 30 4.96 -18.88 3.04
N LEU A 31 6.02 -18.40 3.70
CA LEU A 31 6.99 -19.26 4.39
C LEU A 31 6.38 -20.01 5.58
N VAL A 32 5.51 -19.36 6.36
CA VAL A 32 4.80 -19.97 7.48
C VAL A 32 3.84 -21.05 6.98
N ILE A 33 3.07 -20.77 5.94
CA ILE A 33 2.18 -21.73 5.28
C ILE A 33 2.97 -22.96 4.80
N PHE A 34 4.11 -22.75 4.15
CA PHE A 34 5.01 -23.82 3.73
C PHE A 34 5.59 -24.61 4.92
N GLY A 35 6.10 -23.91 5.94
CA GLY A 35 6.75 -24.52 7.10
C GLY A 35 5.78 -25.33 7.97
N LEU A 36 4.54 -24.88 8.08
CA LEU A 36 3.47 -25.58 8.80
C LEU A 36 2.74 -26.62 7.94
N LYS A 37 3.08 -26.71 6.65
CA LYS A 37 2.48 -27.63 5.67
C LYS A 37 0.95 -27.56 5.63
N THR A 38 0.40 -26.35 5.62
CA THR A 38 -1.05 -26.12 5.73
C THR A 38 -1.81 -26.21 4.41
N LEU A 39 -1.13 -26.44 3.28
CA LEU A 39 -1.82 -26.63 2.01
C LEU A 39 -2.48 -28.03 1.93
N PRO A 40 -3.59 -28.19 1.21
CA PRO A 40 -4.25 -29.48 0.97
C PRO A 40 -3.36 -30.48 0.22
N GLU A 41 -3.56 -31.79 0.42
CA GLU A 41 -2.77 -32.87 -0.18
C GLU A 41 -2.56 -32.82 -1.72
N PRO A 42 -3.51 -32.37 -2.56
CA PRO A 42 -3.24 -32.25 -4.00
C PRO A 42 -2.26 -31.12 -4.35
N VAL A 43 -1.97 -30.20 -3.42
CA VAL A 43 -1.10 -29.04 -3.68
C VAL A 43 0.26 -29.24 -3.02
N PRO A 44 1.36 -29.26 -3.80
CA PRO A 44 2.70 -29.32 -3.23
C PRO A 44 2.99 -28.17 -2.26
N GLN A 45 3.54 -28.44 -1.09
CA GLN A 45 3.71 -27.43 -0.04
C GLN A 45 4.60 -26.25 -0.45
N TRP A 46 5.57 -26.46 -1.35
CA TRP A 46 6.45 -25.39 -1.85
C TRP A 46 5.68 -24.25 -2.55
N TRP A 47 4.43 -24.51 -2.96
CA TRP A 47 3.53 -23.46 -3.45
C TRP A 47 3.22 -22.38 -2.40
N GLY A 48 3.35 -22.65 -1.10
CA GLY A 48 3.25 -21.61 -0.07
C GLY A 48 4.30 -20.51 -0.27
N VAL A 49 5.56 -20.92 -0.53
CA VAL A 49 6.67 -19.99 -0.79
C VAL A 49 6.48 -19.26 -2.10
N VAL A 50 6.13 -19.98 -3.17
CA VAL A 50 5.95 -19.39 -4.50
C VAL A 50 4.76 -18.44 -4.52
N GLY A 51 3.61 -18.84 -3.97
CA GLY A 51 2.43 -18.00 -3.84
C GLY A 51 2.72 -16.73 -3.04
N GLY A 52 3.31 -16.86 -1.85
CA GLY A 52 3.68 -15.72 -1.02
C GLY A 52 4.65 -14.76 -1.72
N SER A 53 5.67 -15.30 -2.41
CA SER A 53 6.64 -14.51 -3.17
C SER A 53 5.99 -13.77 -4.35
N VAL A 54 5.13 -14.44 -5.12
CA VAL A 54 4.43 -13.83 -6.26
C VAL A 54 3.52 -12.70 -5.79
N VAL A 55 2.75 -12.91 -4.73
CA VAL A 55 1.86 -11.87 -4.18
C VAL A 55 2.68 -10.70 -3.63
N ALA A 56 3.77 -10.97 -2.90
CA ALA A 56 4.66 -9.93 -2.38
C ALA A 56 5.29 -9.08 -3.49
N LEU A 57 5.81 -9.71 -4.56
CA LEU A 57 6.35 -8.98 -5.71
C LEU A 57 5.28 -8.16 -6.42
N THR A 58 4.06 -8.70 -6.53
CA THR A 58 2.92 -7.99 -7.11
C THR A 58 2.55 -6.76 -6.28
N MET A 59 2.57 -6.86 -4.95
CA MET A 59 2.36 -5.72 -4.04
C MET A 59 3.43 -4.65 -4.21
N ILE A 60 4.71 -5.03 -4.32
CA ILE A 60 5.82 -4.08 -4.57
C ILE A 60 5.64 -3.38 -5.91
N ALA A 61 5.31 -4.13 -6.97
CA ALA A 61 5.03 -3.56 -8.28
C ALA A 61 3.85 -2.57 -8.23
N LEU A 62 2.79 -2.93 -7.50
CA LEU A 62 1.62 -2.09 -7.33
C LEU A 62 1.94 -0.81 -6.53
N ALA A 63 2.78 -0.90 -5.51
CA ALA A 63 3.26 0.25 -4.73
C ALA A 63 3.94 1.29 -5.63
N GLY A 64 4.77 0.83 -6.58
CA GLY A 64 5.41 1.69 -7.59
C GLY A 64 4.43 2.33 -8.57
N MET A 65 3.24 1.75 -8.75
CA MET A 65 2.23 2.22 -9.69
C MET A 65 1.03 2.91 -9.02
N ILE A 66 1.11 3.26 -7.73
CA ILE A 66 0.01 3.84 -6.96
C ILE A 66 -0.59 5.12 -7.58
N ALA A 67 0.17 5.81 -8.42
CA ALA A 67 -0.30 7.00 -9.14
C ALA A 67 -1.36 6.69 -10.21
N LYS A 68 -1.54 5.42 -10.61
CA LYS A 68 -2.55 5.01 -11.58
C LYS A 68 -3.91 4.79 -10.89
N PRO A 69 -5.03 5.22 -11.48
CA PRO A 69 -6.36 5.13 -10.84
C PRO A 69 -6.79 3.69 -10.55
N TRP A 70 -6.37 2.74 -11.39
CA TRP A 70 -6.69 1.31 -11.19
C TRP A 70 -5.90 0.66 -10.05
N ALA A 71 -4.79 1.27 -9.60
CA ALA A 71 -3.93 0.69 -8.58
C ALA A 71 -4.65 0.54 -7.24
N ILE A 72 -5.60 1.44 -6.96
CA ILE A 72 -6.45 1.38 -5.76
C ILE A 72 -7.32 0.12 -5.77
N ALA A 73 -7.98 -0.16 -6.91
CA ALA A 73 -8.82 -1.35 -7.05
C ALA A 73 -7.99 -2.64 -6.99
N ALA A 74 -6.83 -2.67 -7.64
CA ALA A 74 -5.93 -3.82 -7.57
C ALA A 74 -5.40 -4.08 -6.15
N GLY A 75 -5.19 -3.03 -5.35
CA GLY A 75 -4.79 -3.20 -3.95
C GLY A 75 -5.90 -3.82 -3.10
N TRP A 76 -7.16 -3.46 -3.32
CA TRP A 76 -8.29 -4.15 -2.69
C TRP A 76 -8.39 -5.63 -3.08
N VAL A 77 -8.10 -5.97 -4.34
CA VAL A 77 -8.02 -7.36 -4.79
C VAL A 77 -6.89 -8.11 -4.05
N LEU A 78 -5.71 -7.50 -3.94
CA LEU A 78 -4.59 -8.07 -3.20
C LEU A 78 -4.93 -8.25 -1.71
N GLN A 79 -5.60 -7.29 -1.09
CA GLN A 79 -6.10 -7.41 0.29
C GLN A 79 -7.04 -8.61 0.45
N GLY A 80 -7.94 -8.82 -0.52
CA GLY A 80 -8.80 -10.02 -0.54
C GLY A 80 -8.01 -11.32 -0.64
N ILE A 81 -6.97 -11.36 -1.47
CA ILE A 81 -6.09 -12.54 -1.60
C ILE A 81 -5.36 -12.82 -0.28
N VAL A 82 -4.81 -11.79 0.37
CA VAL A 82 -4.15 -11.95 1.68
C VAL A 82 -5.17 -12.36 2.75
N ALA A 83 -6.38 -11.81 2.74
CA ALA A 83 -7.46 -12.21 3.64
C ALA A 83 -7.83 -13.68 3.50
N LEU A 84 -7.92 -14.20 2.27
CA LEU A 84 -8.17 -15.61 2.02
C LEU A 84 -7.06 -16.52 2.55
N SER A 85 -5.80 -16.04 2.54
CA SER A 85 -4.69 -16.82 3.09
C SER A 85 -4.81 -17.07 4.60
N ALA A 86 -5.59 -16.25 5.31
CA ALA A 86 -5.83 -16.44 6.73
C ALA A 86 -6.66 -17.67 7.10
N ILE A 87 -7.30 -18.32 6.11
CA ILE A 87 -7.95 -19.63 6.29
C ILE A 87 -6.89 -20.70 6.62
N PHE A 88 -5.70 -20.61 6.02
CA PHE A 88 -4.61 -21.56 6.26
C PHE A 88 -3.90 -21.29 7.58
N VAL A 89 -3.74 -20.01 7.93
CA VAL A 89 -3.04 -19.58 9.15
C VAL A 89 -3.83 -18.44 9.79
N PRO A 90 -4.61 -18.70 10.86
CA PRO A 90 -5.48 -17.71 11.48
C PRO A 90 -4.76 -16.45 11.98
N ALA A 91 -3.47 -16.55 12.33
CA ALA A 91 -2.67 -15.40 12.74
C ALA A 91 -2.55 -14.31 11.65
N ILE A 92 -2.73 -14.65 10.37
CA ILE A 92 -2.74 -13.70 9.25
C ILE A 92 -3.95 -12.74 9.35
N LEU A 93 -5.02 -13.09 10.06
CA LEU A 93 -6.17 -12.19 10.26
C LEU A 93 -5.77 -10.85 10.91
N LEU A 94 -4.80 -10.88 11.83
CA LEU A 94 -4.28 -9.65 12.44
C LEU A 94 -3.61 -8.74 11.40
N VAL A 95 -2.84 -9.34 10.49
CA VAL A 95 -2.17 -8.62 9.39
C VAL A 95 -3.21 -7.98 8.49
N VAL A 96 -4.19 -8.76 8.03
CA VAL A 96 -5.27 -8.30 7.14
C VAL A 96 -6.06 -7.16 7.79
N LEU A 97 -6.36 -7.27 9.08
CA LEU A 97 -7.10 -6.25 9.80
C LEU A 97 -6.31 -4.94 9.90
N VAL A 98 -5.03 -5.03 10.27
CA VAL A 98 -4.18 -3.85 10.45
C VAL A 98 -3.83 -3.20 9.10
N PHE A 99 -3.29 -3.98 8.16
CA PHE A 99 -2.88 -3.47 6.85
C PHE A 99 -4.06 -3.13 5.94
N GLY A 100 -5.08 -3.98 5.89
CA GLY A 100 -6.32 -3.69 5.18
C GLY A 100 -7.05 -2.48 5.76
N GLY A 101 -7.04 -2.31 7.09
CA GLY A 101 -7.56 -1.11 7.76
C GLY A 101 -6.79 0.15 7.38
N MET A 102 -5.45 0.11 7.40
CA MET A 102 -4.60 1.22 6.96
C MET A 102 -4.81 1.54 5.47
N TRP A 103 -4.94 0.53 4.62
CA TRP A 103 -5.23 0.68 3.18
C TRP A 103 -6.58 1.35 2.94
N ALA A 104 -7.63 0.87 3.61
CA ALA A 104 -8.97 1.44 3.55
C ALA A 104 -8.97 2.89 4.03
N TYR A 105 -8.29 3.17 5.15
CA TYR A 105 -8.16 4.52 5.67
C TYR A 105 -7.44 5.44 4.68
N ALA A 106 -6.29 5.01 4.14
CA ALA A 106 -5.53 5.80 3.18
C ALA A 106 -6.38 6.11 1.93
N THR A 107 -7.07 5.12 1.37
CA THR A 107 -7.86 5.29 0.13
C THR A 107 -9.12 6.14 0.33
N ILE A 108 -9.85 5.97 1.43
CA ILE A 108 -11.08 6.72 1.72
C ILE A 108 -10.76 8.15 2.21
N MET A 109 -9.85 8.27 3.17
CA MET A 109 -9.55 9.55 3.81
C MET A 109 -8.67 10.44 2.93
N GLY A 110 -7.72 9.86 2.20
CA GLY A 110 -6.90 10.62 1.25
C GLY A 110 -7.74 11.26 0.15
N ALA A 111 -8.74 10.55 -0.42
CA ALA A 111 -9.65 11.13 -1.39
C ALA A 111 -10.46 12.32 -0.83
N ARG A 112 -10.86 12.27 0.44
CA ARG A 112 -11.58 13.36 1.12
C ARG A 112 -10.70 14.57 1.41
N LEU A 113 -9.45 14.36 1.82
CA LEU A 113 -8.52 15.47 2.09
C LEU A 113 -7.97 16.11 0.81
N ASP A 114 -7.74 15.32 -0.24
CA ASP A 114 -7.27 15.87 -1.53
C ASP A 114 -8.33 16.77 -2.16
N THR A 115 -9.62 16.43 -2.02
CA THR A 115 -10.73 17.25 -2.54
C THR A 115 -10.82 18.63 -1.84
N ARG A 116 -10.32 18.72 -0.60
CA ARG A 116 -10.39 19.95 0.21
C ARG A 116 -9.14 20.80 0.14
N ARG A 117 -8.07 20.32 -0.51
CA ARG A 117 -6.81 21.06 -0.58
C ARG A 117 -6.92 22.12 -1.67
N PRO A 118 -6.93 23.42 -1.32
CA PRO A 118 -6.79 24.46 -2.34
C PRO A 118 -5.46 24.24 -3.06
N ALA A 119 -5.40 24.51 -4.36
CA ALA A 119 -4.19 24.38 -5.18
C ALA A 119 -3.03 25.29 -4.70
N ASP A 120 -3.27 26.14 -3.71
CA ASP A 120 -2.42 27.27 -3.31
C ASP A 120 -1.59 27.04 -2.05
N ALA A 121 -1.29 25.79 -1.68
CA ALA A 121 -0.36 25.51 -0.56
C ALA A 121 1.10 25.94 -0.84
N ASN A 122 1.38 26.52 -2.01
CA ASN A 122 2.68 27.07 -2.38
C ASN A 122 2.80 28.59 -2.12
N GLN A 123 1.74 29.30 -1.68
CA GLN A 123 1.81 30.77 -1.48
C GLN A 123 2.58 31.16 -0.21
N ASN A 124 2.53 30.32 0.83
CA ASN A 124 3.09 30.67 2.15
C ASN A 124 4.63 30.67 2.21
N THR A 125 5.33 30.09 1.23
CA THR A 125 6.79 30.08 1.19
C THR A 125 7.38 31.29 0.47
N TYR A 126 6.62 31.98 -0.38
CA TYR A 126 7.09 33.19 -1.07
C TYR A 126 6.80 34.48 -0.29
N GLU A 127 5.84 34.45 0.64
CA GLU A 127 5.43 35.63 1.42
C GLU A 127 6.34 35.91 2.63
N THR A 128 7.17 34.95 3.05
CA THR A 128 8.11 35.13 4.17
C THR A 128 9.45 35.74 3.74
N ASP A 129 9.89 35.51 2.50
CA ASP A 129 11.19 36.01 2.00
C ASP A 129 11.12 37.44 1.42
N THR A 130 9.92 38.00 1.17
CA THR A 130 9.79 39.39 0.66
C THR A 130 9.74 40.45 1.75
N HIS A 131 9.64 40.07 3.03
CA HIS A 131 9.47 41.02 4.14
C HIS A 131 10.74 41.31 4.96
N THR A 132 11.86 40.65 4.67
CA THR A 132 13.12 40.81 5.43
C THR A 132 14.23 41.58 4.72
N GLU A 133 14.06 41.97 3.46
CA GLU A 133 15.12 42.62 2.65
C GLU A 133 14.90 44.15 2.47
N SER A 134 14.17 44.82 3.37
CA SER A 134 13.79 46.24 3.21
C SER A 134 14.32 47.22 4.26
N ASP A 135 15.07 46.76 5.26
CA ASP A 135 15.55 47.61 6.38
C ASP A 135 17.09 47.70 6.47
#